data_AF-A0A5M4EUJ9-F1
#
_entry.id   AF-A0A5M4EUJ9-F1
#
_cell.length_a   1.000
_cell.length_b   1.000
_cell.length_c   1.000
_cell.angle_alpha   90.00
_cell.angle_beta   90.00
_cell.angle_gamma   90.00
#
_symmetry.space_group_name_H-M   'P 1'
#
loop_
_entity.id
_entity.type
_entity.pdbx_description
1 polymer ?
#
loop_
_entity_poly.entity_id
_entity_poly.type
_entity_poly.pdbx_seq_one_letter_code
_entity_poly.pdbx_strand_id
1 'polypeptide(L)'
;MSYEGKVQLTGLIVVTPDQVAEGDRLFAGHAEWMSKTHHRSGPKALLAYTVAKQPEIVDGEPTGNTVFTLTEIYETAAGPEDHLKQAGESWDDWISGKFQNWMASGVNSITAISSPIVRSLW
;
A
#
# COMPACT_ATOMS: atom_id res chain seq x y z
N MET A 1 -14.22 11.38 -9.00
CA MET A 1 -15.20 10.28 -8.95
C MET A 1 -15.23 9.81 -7.50
N SER A 2 -16.39 9.92 -6.85
CA SER A 2 -16.50 9.58 -5.44
C SER A 2 -16.29 8.09 -5.26
N TYR A 3 -15.49 7.73 -4.26
CA TYR A 3 -15.24 6.35 -3.84
C TYR A 3 -16.09 5.96 -2.62
N GLU A 4 -17.15 6.71 -2.29
CA GLU A 4 -18.04 6.36 -1.16
C GLU A 4 -18.65 4.97 -1.36
N GLY A 5 -18.60 4.14 -0.32
CA GLY A 5 -19.03 2.74 -0.35
C GLY A 5 -18.04 1.75 -0.99
N LYS A 6 -16.91 2.23 -1.56
CA LYS A 6 -15.81 1.36 -2.03
C LYS A 6 -14.93 0.91 -0.86
N VAL A 7 -13.96 0.05 -1.14
CA VAL A 7 -13.05 -0.50 -0.13
C VAL A 7 -11.65 0.06 -0.31
N GLN A 8 -11.02 0.48 0.78
CA GLN A 8 -9.68 1.04 0.80
C GLN A 8 -8.70 0.12 1.52
N LEU A 9 -7.55 -0.10 0.89
CA LEU A 9 -6.32 -0.57 1.53
C LEU A 9 -5.41 0.63 1.76
N THR A 10 -4.87 0.76 2.97
CA THR A 10 -3.91 1.82 3.31
C THR A 10 -2.76 1.25 4.11
N GLY A 11 -1.54 1.59 3.71
CA GLY A 11 -0.33 1.31 4.46
C GLY A 11 0.40 2.61 4.78
N LEU A 12 0.65 2.88 6.05
CA LEU A 12 1.56 3.91 6.52
C LEU A 12 2.79 3.22 7.09
N ILE A 13 3.95 3.42 6.46
CA ILE A 13 5.19 2.72 6.80
C ILE A 13 6.27 3.76 7.03
N VAL A 14 6.72 3.90 8.26
CA VAL A 14 7.79 4.82 8.64
C VAL A 14 9.12 4.08 8.61
N VAL A 15 10.12 4.64 7.95
CA VAL A 15 11.44 4.02 7.82
C VAL A 15 12.58 4.98 8.11
N THR A 16 13.69 4.43 8.59
CA THR A 16 14.95 5.14 8.78
C THR A 16 15.60 5.50 7.44
N PRO A 17 16.51 6.48 7.38
CA PRO A 17 17.14 6.94 6.14
C PRO A 17 17.81 5.83 5.30
N ASP A 18 18.42 4.85 5.95
CA ASP A 18 19.10 3.72 5.30
C ASP A 18 18.13 2.74 4.60
N GLN A 19 16.85 2.75 4.97
CA GLN A 19 15.81 1.88 4.42
C GLN A 19 15.00 2.51 3.28
N VAL A 20 15.18 3.82 3.04
CA VAL A 20 14.39 4.56 2.03
C VAL A 20 14.61 4.00 0.62
N ALA A 21 15.86 3.71 0.26
CA ALA A 21 16.19 3.21 -1.08
C ALA A 21 15.57 1.82 -1.35
N GLU A 22 15.54 0.95 -0.33
CA GLU A 22 14.88 -0.35 -0.47
C GLU A 22 13.35 -0.20 -0.53
N GLY A 23 12.78 0.74 0.22
CA GLY A 23 11.36 1.08 0.10
C GLY A 23 10.97 1.55 -1.30
N ASP A 24 11.77 2.42 -1.90
CA ASP A 24 11.56 2.88 -3.28
C ASP A 24 11.61 1.71 -4.27
N ARG A 25 12.57 0.79 -4.11
CA ARG A 25 12.67 -0.42 -4.94
C ARG A 25 11.45 -1.33 -4.78
N LEU A 26 11.04 -1.59 -3.55
CA LEU A 26 9.92 -2.46 -3.22
C LEU A 26 8.61 -1.92 -3.77
N PHE A 27 8.33 -0.63 -3.62
CA PHE A 27 7.11 -0.03 -4.16
C PHE A 27 7.11 0.12 -5.68
N ALA A 28 8.28 0.29 -6.31
CA ALA A 28 8.39 0.21 -7.77
C ALA A 28 8.05 -1.20 -8.28
N GLY A 29 8.61 -2.24 -7.65
CA GLY A 29 8.29 -3.63 -7.97
C GLY A 29 6.83 -3.98 -7.70
N HIS A 30 6.27 -3.48 -6.59
CA HIS A 30 4.86 -3.62 -6.27
C HIS A 30 3.97 -2.99 -7.35
N ALA A 31 4.25 -1.74 -7.76
CA ALA A 31 3.49 -1.06 -8.80
C ALA A 31 3.54 -1.81 -10.16
N GLU A 32 4.70 -2.37 -10.52
CA GLU A 32 4.84 -3.18 -11.72
C GLU A 32 3.98 -4.46 -11.62
N TRP A 33 4.04 -5.17 -10.50
CA TRP A 33 3.20 -6.35 -10.26
C TRP A 33 1.71 -6.00 -10.33
N MET A 34 1.27 -4.97 -9.60
CA MET A 34 -0.11 -4.46 -9.62
C MET A 34 -0.60 -4.18 -11.04
N SER A 35 0.24 -3.55 -11.87
CA SER A 35 -0.12 -3.20 -13.25
C SER A 35 -0.38 -4.41 -14.14
N LYS A 36 0.26 -5.55 -13.86
CA LYS A 36 0.16 -6.79 -14.64
C LYS A 36 -0.96 -7.71 -14.16
N THR A 37 -1.27 -7.69 -12.87
CA THR A 37 -2.09 -8.74 -12.24
C THR A 37 -3.48 -8.27 -11.82
N HIS A 38 -3.66 -6.96 -11.56
CA HIS A 38 -4.91 -6.47 -10.99
C HIS A 38 -5.98 -6.19 -12.03
N HIS A 39 -7.21 -6.60 -11.70
CA HIS A 39 -8.39 -6.32 -12.49
C HIS A 39 -8.69 -4.81 -12.52
N ARG A 40 -9.14 -4.31 -13.67
CA ARG A 40 -9.59 -2.91 -13.85
C ARG A 40 -11.11 -2.76 -13.91
N SER A 41 -11.84 -3.87 -13.87
CA SER A 41 -13.31 -3.91 -13.94
C SER A 41 -13.88 -5.11 -13.17
N GLY A 42 -15.14 -5.01 -12.76
CA GLY A 42 -15.82 -6.06 -11.99
C GLY A 42 -15.55 -6.01 -10.49
N PRO A 43 -16.06 -6.98 -9.71
CA PRO A 43 -16.05 -6.92 -8.24
C PRO A 43 -14.67 -6.83 -7.59
N LYS A 44 -13.62 -7.28 -8.30
CA LYS A 44 -12.23 -7.26 -7.84
C LYS A 44 -11.45 -6.04 -8.34
N ALA A 45 -12.08 -5.11 -9.03
CA ALA A 45 -11.38 -4.03 -9.70
C ALA A 45 -10.60 -3.15 -8.73
N LEU A 46 -9.35 -2.87 -9.08
CA LEU A 46 -8.53 -1.81 -8.50
C LEU A 46 -8.84 -0.50 -9.25
N LEU A 47 -9.54 0.40 -8.56
CA LEU A 47 -10.01 1.68 -9.06
C LEU A 47 -8.94 2.78 -8.96
N ALA A 48 -8.13 2.75 -7.91
CA ALA A 48 -7.04 3.67 -7.68
C ALA A 48 -5.87 2.99 -6.98
N TYR A 49 -4.65 3.39 -7.31
CA TYR A 49 -3.42 2.96 -6.65
C TYR A 49 -2.46 4.14 -6.59
N THR A 50 -1.97 4.46 -5.40
CA THR A 50 -0.97 5.50 -5.19
C THR A 50 0.02 5.09 -4.12
N VAL A 51 1.29 5.41 -4.35
CA VAL A 51 2.32 5.41 -3.32
C VAL A 51 2.83 6.84 -3.22
N ALA A 52 2.70 7.44 -2.05
CA ALA A 52 3.26 8.75 -1.72
C ALA A 52 4.38 8.59 -0.68
N LYS A 53 5.27 9.58 -0.62
CA LYS A 53 6.40 9.60 0.30
C LYS A 53 6.63 11.01 0.83
N GLN A 54 6.90 11.14 2.13
CA GLN A 54 7.16 12.42 2.80
C GLN A 54 8.06 12.24 4.02
N PRO A 55 8.71 13.31 4.54
CA PRO A 55 9.35 13.27 5.85
C PRO A 55 8.34 12.92 6.95
N GLU A 56 8.76 12.15 7.95
CA GLU A 56 7.98 11.98 9.18
C GLU A 56 8.07 13.27 10.01
N ILE A 57 6.90 13.80 10.39
CA ILE A 57 6.77 14.98 11.24
C ILE A 57 6.13 14.56 12.57
N VAL A 58 6.77 14.88 13.68
CA VAL A 58 6.26 14.68 15.05
C VAL A 58 6.33 16.02 15.78
N ASP A 59 5.22 16.44 16.35
CA ASP A 59 5.08 17.73 17.06
C ASP A 59 5.56 18.95 16.25
N GLY A 60 5.39 18.89 14.92
CA GLY A 60 5.73 19.96 13.99
C GLY A 60 7.17 19.93 13.47
N GLU A 61 8.02 19.02 13.96
CA GLU A 61 9.43 18.91 13.58
C GLU A 61 9.73 17.61 12.82
N PRO A 62 10.64 17.63 11.82
CA PRO A 62 11.08 16.42 11.14
C PRO A 62 11.87 15.49 12.08
N THR A 63 11.55 14.21 12.08
CA THR A 63 12.27 13.20 12.88
C THR A 63 13.56 12.71 12.20
N GLY A 64 13.69 12.97 10.89
CA GLY A 64 14.71 12.39 10.03
C GLY A 64 14.28 11.08 9.36
N ASN A 65 13.17 10.48 9.78
CA ASN A 65 12.58 9.32 9.11
C ASN A 65 11.73 9.74 7.90
N THR A 66 11.32 8.74 7.12
CA THR A 66 10.47 8.90 5.95
C THR A 66 9.21 8.06 6.08
N VAL A 67 8.05 8.61 5.76
CA VAL A 67 6.77 7.89 5.69
C VAL A 67 6.43 7.56 4.25
N PHE A 68 6.25 6.27 3.96
CA PHE A 68 5.57 5.80 2.75
C PHE A 68 4.08 5.65 3.03
N THR A 69 3.24 6.16 2.13
CA THR A 69 1.77 6.01 2.17
C THR A 69 1.31 5.26 0.94
N LEU A 70 0.91 4.01 1.11
CA LEU A 70 0.18 3.23 0.10
C LEU A 70 -1.31 3.50 0.25
N THR A 71 -1.99 3.79 -0.84
CA THR A 71 -3.46 3.82 -0.89
C THR A 71 -3.94 3.10 -2.13
N GLU A 72 -4.84 2.15 -1.92
CA GLU A 72 -5.49 1.39 -2.97
C GLU A 72 -6.99 1.44 -2.73
N ILE A 73 -7.75 1.61 -3.80
CA ILE A 73 -9.21 1.64 -3.74
C ILE A 73 -9.74 0.56 -4.64
N TYR A 74 -10.59 -0.29 -4.10
CA TYR A 74 -11.18 -1.44 -4.74
C TYR A 74 -12.69 -1.32 -4.84
N GLU A 75 -13.26 -1.93 -5.87
CA GLU A 75 -14.70 -1.95 -6.10
C GLU A 75 -15.46 -2.59 -4.93
N THR A 76 -14.97 -3.72 -4.42
CA THR A 76 -15.52 -4.45 -3.26
C THR A 76 -14.42 -5.11 -2.44
N ALA A 77 -14.78 -5.73 -1.32
CA ALA A 77 -13.86 -6.50 -0.47
C ALA A 77 -13.21 -7.71 -1.18
N ALA A 78 -13.80 -8.19 -2.28
CA ALA A 78 -13.20 -9.25 -3.09
C ALA A 78 -11.88 -8.82 -3.75
N GLY A 79 -11.65 -7.51 -3.92
CA GLY A 79 -10.40 -6.97 -4.45
C GLY A 79 -9.21 -7.19 -3.51
N PRO A 80 -9.22 -6.66 -2.28
CA PRO A 80 -8.15 -6.89 -1.31
C PRO A 80 -7.91 -8.36 -0.96
N GLU A 81 -8.98 -9.18 -0.89
CA GLU A 81 -8.85 -10.63 -0.68
C GLU A 81 -8.06 -11.31 -1.80
N ASP A 82 -8.38 -10.96 -3.05
CA ASP A 82 -7.69 -11.46 -4.22
C ASP A 82 -6.25 -10.93 -4.29
N HIS A 83 -6.03 -9.65 -3.98
CA HIS A 83 -4.70 -9.03 -3.88
C HIS A 83 -3.78 -9.82 -2.94
N LEU A 84 -4.23 -10.08 -1.70
CA LEU A 84 -3.42 -10.79 -0.71
C LEU A 84 -3.12 -12.23 -1.14
N LYS A 85 -4.10 -12.91 -1.75
CA LYS A 85 -3.91 -14.25 -2.31
C LYS A 85 -2.86 -14.21 -3.42
N GLN A 86 -3.02 -13.33 -4.39
CA GLN A 86 -2.10 -13.20 -5.52
C GLN A 86 -0.69 -12.83 -5.08
N ALA A 87 -0.54 -11.99 -4.05
CA ALA A 87 0.78 -11.63 -3.49
C ALA A 87 1.51 -12.89 -2.97
N GLY A 88 0.79 -13.75 -2.24
CA GLY A 88 1.31 -15.04 -1.76
C GLY A 88 1.67 -16.05 -2.86
N GLU A 89 1.12 -15.89 -4.06
CA GLU A 89 1.28 -16.84 -5.16
C GLU A 89 2.22 -16.34 -6.27
N SER A 90 2.42 -15.02 -6.41
CA SER A 90 3.01 -14.44 -7.63
C SER A 90 3.87 -13.21 -7.44
N TRP A 91 3.95 -12.63 -6.23
CA TRP A 91 4.84 -11.49 -5.99
C TRP A 91 6.11 -11.94 -5.27
N ASP A 92 7.24 -11.98 -5.99
CA ASP A 92 8.51 -12.52 -5.48
C ASP A 92 8.99 -11.86 -4.18
N ASP A 93 8.82 -10.54 -4.05
CA ASP A 93 9.24 -9.80 -2.84
C ASP A 93 8.35 -10.14 -1.62
N TRP A 94 7.11 -10.59 -1.85
CA TRP A 94 6.26 -11.14 -0.79
C TRP A 94 6.59 -12.61 -0.49
N ILE A 95 6.73 -13.45 -1.52
CA ILE A 95 7.03 -14.88 -1.36
C ILE A 95 8.38 -15.08 -0.66
N SER A 96 9.38 -14.27 -1.01
CA SER A 96 10.70 -14.32 -0.39
C SER A 96 10.76 -13.71 1.01
N GLY A 97 9.68 -13.09 1.49
CA GLY A 97 9.63 -12.43 2.79
C GLY A 97 10.29 -11.03 2.81
N LYS A 98 10.85 -10.55 1.69
CA LYS A 98 11.60 -9.29 1.65
C LYS A 98 10.74 -8.09 2.02
N PHE A 99 9.53 -7.98 1.46
CA PHE A 99 8.64 -6.87 1.76
C PHE A 99 8.20 -6.89 3.24
N GLN A 100 7.90 -8.06 3.78
CA GLN A 100 7.52 -8.23 5.18
C GLN A 100 8.66 -7.91 6.13
N ASN A 101 9.88 -8.36 5.81
CA ASN A 101 11.07 -8.07 6.60
C ASN A 101 11.41 -6.57 6.58
N TRP A 102 11.25 -5.91 5.43
CA TRP A 102 11.41 -4.47 5.31
C TRP A 102 10.34 -3.69 6.09
N MET A 103 9.07 -4.13 6.05
CA MET A 103 8.02 -3.53 6.89
C MET A 103 8.28 -3.73 8.39
N ALA A 104 8.94 -4.82 8.78
CA ALA A 104 9.30 -5.11 10.16
C ALA A 104 10.54 -4.33 10.65
N SER A 105 11.37 -3.80 9.75
CA SER A 105 12.56 -3.00 10.10
C SER A 105 12.26 -1.50 10.28
N GLY A 106 11.09 -1.03 9.84
CA GLY A 106 10.66 0.37 9.94
C GLY A 106 9.89 0.67 11.22
N VAL A 107 10.25 1.74 11.92
CA VAL A 107 9.70 2.13 13.23
C VAL A 107 8.21 2.48 13.11
N ASN A 108 7.34 1.51 13.37
CA ASN A 108 5.87 1.53 13.23
C ASN A 108 5.33 1.46 11.79
N SER A 109 4.48 0.46 11.57
CA SER A 109 3.62 0.35 10.39
C SER A 109 2.15 0.21 10.81
N ILE A 110 1.26 0.87 10.07
CA ILE A 110 -0.18 0.71 10.21
C ILE A 110 -0.72 0.28 8.86
N THR A 111 -1.36 -0.89 8.82
CA THR A 111 -2.00 -1.41 7.62
C THR A 111 -3.47 -1.68 7.87
N ALA A 112 -4.34 -1.11 7.03
CA ALA A 112 -5.77 -1.33 7.04
C ALA A 112 -6.19 -1.82 5.65
N ILE A 113 -6.67 -3.07 5.53
CA ILE A 113 -6.74 -3.77 4.23
C ILE A 113 -8.12 -3.68 3.57
N SER A 114 -9.19 -3.78 4.36
CA SER A 114 -10.56 -3.86 3.85
C SER A 114 -11.44 -2.80 4.51
N SER A 115 -11.01 -1.54 4.44
CA SER A 115 -11.69 -0.43 5.11
C SER A 115 -12.79 0.15 4.22
N PRO A 116 -14.09 0.10 4.60
CA PRO A 116 -15.13 0.75 3.82
C PRO A 116 -14.93 2.27 3.82
N ILE A 117 -14.98 2.88 2.63
CA ILE A 117 -14.91 4.33 2.49
C ILE A 117 -16.28 4.90 2.86
N VAL A 118 -16.38 5.47 4.06
CA VAL A 118 -17.64 6.04 4.58
C VAL A 118 -17.98 7.40 4.01
N ARG A 119 -16.98 8.14 3.51
CA ARG A 119 -17.10 9.45 2.88
C ARG A 119 -16.02 9.65 1.83
N SER A 120 -16.41 10.13 0.66
CA SER A 120 -15.50 10.56 -0.41
C SER A 120 -16.16 11.65 -1.23
N LEU A 121 -15.51 12.81 -1.31
CA LEU A 121 -15.96 13.90 -2.15
C LEU A 121 -15.38 13.74 -3.56
N TRP A 122 -16.17 14.19 -4.56
CA TRP A 122 -15.91 14.21 -6.02
C TRP A 122 -15.52 12.90 -6.67
#